data_AF-A0A831LSA3-F1
#
_entry.id   AF-A0A831LSA3-F1
#
_cell.length_a   1.000
_cell.length_b   1.000
_cell.length_c   1.000
_cell.angle_alpha   90.00
_cell.angle_beta   90.00
_cell.angle_gamma   90.00
#
_symmetry.space_group_name_H-M   'P 1'
#
loop_
_entity.id
_entity.type
_entity.pdbx_description
1 polymer ?
#
loop_
_entity_poly.entity_id
_entity_poly.type
_entity_poly.pdbx_seq_one_letter_code
_entity_poly.pdbx_strand_id
1 'polypeptide(L)'
;MMTNRRAAIVTVVSLCAALGFTAAPDIPEEVKSLVGRRCAGCHKGRFPPKGLNLEPANLAAVLDAPSRDVPEAKLIDIGAPEASYLLKKVRREKGVAGGPMPPGKALTPEELKALENWILGLI
;
A
#
# COMPACT_ATOMS: atom_id res chain seq x y z
N MET A 1 -70.27 -5.60 -4.67
CA MET A 1 -69.09 -5.41 -5.56
C MET A 1 -68.56 -4.00 -5.38
N MET A 2 -67.26 -3.80 -5.61
CA MET A 2 -66.47 -2.57 -5.49
C MET A 2 -65.83 -2.32 -4.11
N THR A 3 -64.71 -3.02 -3.92
CA THR A 3 -63.58 -2.64 -3.07
C THR A 3 -62.94 -1.35 -3.61
N ASN A 4 -62.48 -0.44 -2.74
CA ASN A 4 -61.48 0.54 -3.18
C ASN A 4 -60.40 0.72 -2.11
N ARG A 5 -59.23 0.17 -2.43
CA ARG A 5 -58.02 0.13 -1.60
C ARG A 5 -57.40 1.52 -1.66
N ARG A 6 -57.31 2.23 -0.54
CA ARG A 6 -56.44 3.42 -0.43
C ARG A 6 -55.00 2.93 -0.38
N ALA A 7 -54.29 3.01 -1.50
CA ALA A 7 -52.87 2.74 -1.57
C ALA A 7 -52.11 3.84 -0.80
N ALA A 8 -51.48 3.47 0.31
CA ALA A 8 -50.53 4.32 1.00
C ALA A 8 -49.26 4.40 0.12
N ILE A 9 -48.98 5.59 -0.40
CA ILE A 9 -47.73 5.90 -1.09
C ILE A 9 -46.65 6.00 -0.01
N VAL A 10 -45.89 4.92 0.19
CA VAL A 10 -44.68 4.94 1.01
C VAL A 10 -43.57 5.52 0.14
N THR A 11 -43.27 6.80 0.33
CA THR A 11 -42.09 7.42 -0.26
C THR A 11 -40.86 6.88 0.47
N VAL A 12 -40.18 5.90 -0.13
CA VAL A 12 -38.87 5.44 0.35
C VAL A 12 -37.88 6.54 0.05
N VAL A 13 -37.52 7.33 1.06
CA VAL A 13 -36.36 8.21 1.02
C VAL A 13 -35.13 7.30 1.08
N SER A 14 -34.60 6.93 -0.09
CA SER A 14 -33.31 6.27 -0.19
C SER A 14 -32.22 7.25 0.23
N LEU A 15 -31.85 7.20 1.50
CA LEU A 15 -30.61 7.76 2.01
C LEU A 15 -29.47 6.88 1.50
N CYS A 16 -28.98 7.14 0.29
CA CYS A 16 -27.71 6.61 -0.17
C CYS A 16 -26.61 7.23 0.71
N ALA A 17 -26.24 6.53 1.79
CA ALA A 17 -24.98 6.78 2.46
C ALA A 17 -23.86 6.59 1.41
N ALA A 18 -23.14 7.66 1.09
CA ALA A 18 -21.92 7.58 0.30
C ALA A 18 -20.89 6.80 1.13
N LEU A 19 -20.90 5.48 0.97
CA LEU A 19 -19.78 4.63 1.36
C LEU A 19 -18.61 5.12 0.51
N GLY A 20 -17.72 5.89 1.13
CA GLY A 20 -16.51 6.38 0.49
C GLY A 20 -15.72 5.19 -0.03
N PHE A 21 -15.75 4.99 -1.35
CA PHE A 21 -14.70 4.23 -2.01
C PHE A 21 -13.43 5.05 -1.83
N THR A 22 -12.63 4.73 -0.82
CA THR A 22 -11.24 5.15 -0.83
C THR A 22 -10.58 4.39 -1.97
N ALA A 23 -10.40 5.06 -3.11
CA ALA A 23 -9.48 4.59 -4.12
C ALA A 23 -8.12 4.38 -3.45
N ALA A 24 -7.35 3.39 -3.91
CA ALA A 24 -5.97 3.24 -3.46
C ALA A 24 -5.25 4.59 -3.61
N PRO A 25 -4.39 4.97 -2.64
CA PRO A 25 -3.67 6.23 -2.71
C PRO A 25 -2.91 6.32 -4.04
N ASP A 26 -2.91 7.51 -4.65
CA ASP A 26 -2.10 7.72 -5.84
C ASP A 26 -0.62 7.49 -5.51
N ILE A 27 0.09 6.90 -6.46
CA ILE A 27 1.50 6.57 -6.31
C ILE A 27 2.28 7.49 -7.25
N PRO A 28 3.08 8.43 -6.72
CA PRO A 28 3.82 9.40 -7.54
C PRO A 28 4.72 8.70 -8.56
N GLU A 29 4.86 9.29 -9.75
CA GLU A 29 5.72 8.73 -10.80
C GLU A 29 7.19 8.64 -10.38
N GLU A 30 7.65 9.59 -9.56
CA GLU A 30 8.98 9.54 -8.95
C GLU A 30 9.18 8.27 -8.11
N VAL A 31 8.17 7.90 -7.31
CA VAL A 31 8.20 6.67 -6.49
C VAL A 31 8.16 5.43 -7.38
N LYS A 32 7.31 5.40 -8.40
CA LYS A 32 7.26 4.29 -9.37
C LYS A 32 8.63 4.07 -10.02
N SER A 33 9.26 5.15 -10.48
CA SER A 33 10.61 5.12 -11.06
C SER A 33 11.68 4.66 -10.06
N LEU A 34 11.63 5.16 -8.83
CA LEU A 34 12.53 4.76 -7.75
C LEU A 34 12.43 3.25 -7.47
N VAL A 35 11.23 2.76 -7.21
CA VAL A 35 10.99 1.35 -6.87
C VAL A 35 11.38 0.45 -8.06
N GLY A 36 11.03 0.85 -9.29
CA GLY A 36 11.42 0.12 -10.49
C GLY A 36 12.94 -0.07 -10.62
N ARG A 37 13.73 0.97 -10.31
CA ARG A 37 15.20 0.91 -10.41
C ARG A 37 15.87 0.26 -9.19
N ARG A 38 15.35 0.48 -7.99
CA ARG A 38 16.04 0.12 -6.73
C ARG A 38 15.53 -1.14 -6.05
N CYS A 39 14.29 -1.54 -6.33
CA CYS A 39 13.63 -2.65 -5.64
C CYS A 39 13.30 -3.79 -6.62
N ALA A 40 12.69 -3.46 -7.76
CA ALA A 40 12.26 -4.44 -8.74
C ALA A 40 13.43 -5.17 -9.44
N GLY A 41 14.68 -4.75 -9.25
CA GLY A 41 15.84 -5.53 -9.70
C GLY A 41 15.84 -6.96 -9.16
N CYS A 42 15.44 -7.15 -7.89
CA CYS A 42 15.31 -8.46 -7.24
C CYS A 42 13.85 -8.84 -6.97
N HIS A 43 12.99 -7.86 -6.69
CA HIS A 43 11.59 -8.06 -6.33
C HIS A 43 10.66 -7.91 -7.54
N LYS A 44 10.81 -8.77 -8.55
CA LYS A 44 9.98 -8.77 -9.78
C LYS A 44 9.65 -10.16 -10.30
N GLY A 45 8.70 -10.22 -11.24
CA GLY A 45 8.35 -11.43 -11.97
C GLY A 45 7.56 -12.44 -11.13
N ARG A 46 7.60 -13.70 -11.55
CA ARG A 46 6.73 -14.76 -11.01
C ARG A 46 7.21 -15.36 -9.70
N PHE A 47 8.52 -15.37 -9.45
CA PHE A 47 9.12 -15.99 -8.26
C PHE A 47 10.14 -15.07 -7.56
N PRO A 48 9.76 -13.83 -7.19
CA PRO A 48 10.67 -12.95 -6.46
C PRO A 48 10.93 -13.49 -5.04
N PRO A 49 11.98 -13.01 -4.35
CA PRO A 49 12.23 -13.35 -2.95
C PRO A 49 10.97 -13.13 -2.11
N LYS A 50 10.59 -14.17 -1.36
CA LYS A 50 9.38 -14.18 -0.53
C LYS A 50 8.09 -13.94 -1.32
N GLY A 51 8.08 -14.07 -2.64
CA GLY A 51 6.91 -13.71 -3.45
C GLY A 51 6.55 -12.23 -3.40
N LEU A 52 7.45 -11.35 -2.92
CA LEU A 52 7.23 -9.91 -2.89
C LEU A 52 7.57 -9.31 -4.26
N ASN A 53 6.54 -8.91 -5.01
CA ASN A 53 6.69 -8.21 -6.29
C ASN A 53 6.49 -6.70 -6.08
N LEU A 54 7.54 -5.93 -6.34
CA LEU A 54 7.58 -4.47 -6.23
C LEU A 54 7.72 -3.81 -7.62
N GLU A 55 7.31 -4.48 -8.69
CA GLU A 55 7.16 -3.80 -9.98
C GLU A 55 6.14 -2.66 -9.83
N PRO A 56 6.32 -1.51 -10.52
CA PRO A 56 5.44 -0.35 -10.33
C PRO A 56 3.93 -0.66 -10.48
N ALA A 57 3.58 -1.58 -11.38
CA ALA A 57 2.21 -2.03 -11.58
C ALA A 57 1.61 -2.80 -10.39
N ASN A 58 2.45 -3.33 -9.50
CA ASN A 58 2.04 -4.16 -8.36
C ASN A 58 2.10 -3.40 -7.01
N LEU A 59 2.51 -2.13 -7.00
CA LEU A 59 2.70 -1.38 -5.75
C LEU A 59 1.41 -1.22 -4.93
N ALA A 60 0.25 -1.11 -5.58
CA ALA A 60 -1.02 -1.04 -4.85
C ALA A 60 -1.30 -2.33 -4.03
N ALA A 61 -0.78 -3.48 -4.48
CA ALA A 61 -0.99 -4.76 -3.81
C ALA A 61 -0.12 -4.95 -2.54
N VAL A 62 0.86 -4.08 -2.30
CA VAL A 62 1.70 -4.14 -1.08
C VAL A 62 1.23 -3.21 0.03
N LEU A 63 0.26 -2.34 -0.26
CA LEU A 63 -0.40 -1.51 0.74
C LEU A 63 -1.20 -2.39 1.70
N ASP A 64 -0.93 -2.24 3.00
CA ASP A 64 -1.48 -3.03 4.11
C ASP A 64 -1.28 -4.55 4.02
N ALA A 65 -0.52 -5.04 3.04
CA ALA A 65 -0.18 -6.45 2.92
C ALA A 65 0.81 -6.87 4.03
N PRO A 66 0.65 -8.06 4.63
CA PRO A 66 1.55 -8.54 5.66
C PRO A 66 2.95 -8.83 5.07
N SER A 67 3.99 -8.54 5.85
CA SER A 67 5.35 -8.97 5.54
C SER A 67 5.46 -10.49 5.76
N ARG A 68 6.03 -11.22 4.81
CA ARG A 68 6.26 -12.66 4.98
C ARG A 68 7.44 -13.00 5.88
N ASP A 69 8.32 -12.03 6.14
CA ASP A 69 9.42 -12.22 7.08
C ASP A 69 8.99 -11.91 8.52
N VAL A 70 8.02 -10.99 8.70
CA VAL A 70 7.46 -10.58 10.00
C VAL A 70 5.94 -10.43 9.84
N PRO A 71 5.14 -11.50 9.95
CA PRO A 71 3.71 -11.49 9.66
C PRO A 71 2.88 -10.48 10.46
N GLU A 72 3.37 -10.06 11.61
CA GLU A 72 2.74 -9.06 12.48
C GLU A 72 2.94 -7.61 11.96
N ALA A 73 3.85 -7.41 11.01
CA ALA A 73 4.11 -6.10 10.40
C ALA A 73 3.55 -6.04 8.97
N LYS A 74 3.02 -4.88 8.58
CA LYS A 74 2.64 -4.60 7.20
C LYS A 74 3.83 -4.09 6.39
N LEU A 75 3.84 -4.40 5.09
CA LEU A 75 4.88 -3.95 4.15
C LEU A 75 4.88 -2.42 4.03
N ILE A 76 3.72 -1.85 3.74
CA ILE A 76 3.42 -0.42 3.84
C ILE A 76 2.14 -0.33 4.69
N ASP A 77 2.24 0.21 5.89
CA ASP A 77 1.11 0.36 6.81
C ASP A 77 0.42 1.70 6.57
N ILE A 78 -0.75 1.71 5.94
CA ILE A 78 -1.45 2.97 5.66
C ILE A 78 -1.95 3.62 6.96
N GLY A 79 -2.28 2.81 7.98
CA GLY A 79 -2.78 3.32 9.28
C GLY A 79 -1.68 3.78 10.23
N ALA A 80 -0.44 3.36 9.99
CA ALA A 80 0.73 3.78 10.77
C ALA A 80 2.00 3.80 9.89
N PRO A 81 2.11 4.76 8.94
CA PRO A 81 3.16 4.73 7.93
C PRO A 81 4.59 4.62 8.44
N GLU A 82 4.91 5.26 9.56
CA GLU A 82 6.22 5.18 10.22
C GLU A 82 6.58 3.75 10.62
N ALA A 83 5.58 2.91 10.91
CA ALA A 83 5.76 1.51 11.29
C ALA A 83 5.97 0.56 10.10
N SER A 84 5.79 1.06 8.86
CA SER A 84 5.92 0.29 7.62
C SER A 84 7.23 -0.51 7.57
N TYR A 85 7.12 -1.82 7.37
CA TYR A 85 8.30 -2.70 7.35
C TYR A 85 9.26 -2.35 6.21
N LEU A 86 8.75 -1.88 5.06
CA LEU A 86 9.58 -1.41 3.96
C LEU A 86 10.53 -0.29 4.39
N LEU A 87 10.04 0.70 5.17
CA LEU A 87 10.86 1.80 5.68
C LEU A 87 11.99 1.28 6.58
N LYS A 88 11.71 0.35 7.49
CA LYS A 88 12.74 -0.27 8.35
C LYS A 88 13.85 -0.91 7.51
N LYS A 89 13.48 -1.59 6.42
CA LYS A 89 14.41 -2.27 5.51
C LYS A 89 15.29 -1.28 4.74
N VAL A 90 14.73 -0.17 4.25
CA VAL A 90 15.47 0.84 3.47
C VAL A 90 16.27 1.82 4.32
N ARG A 91 15.82 2.09 5.55
CA ARG A 91 16.57 2.83 6.58
C ARG A 91 17.72 2.01 7.17
N ARG A 92 17.76 0.70 6.88
CA ARG A 92 18.75 -0.25 7.38
C ARG A 92 18.77 -0.31 8.91
N GLU A 93 17.58 -0.29 9.50
CA GLU A 93 17.42 -0.39 10.95
C GLU A 93 17.97 -1.73 11.48
N LYS A 94 18.43 -1.74 12.72
CA LYS A 94 18.88 -2.98 13.39
C LYS A 94 17.67 -3.88 13.66
N GLY A 95 17.87 -5.19 13.61
CA GLY A 95 16.86 -6.18 13.99
C GLY A 95 15.82 -6.49 12.91
N VAL A 96 15.96 -5.97 11.68
CA VAL A 96 15.15 -6.44 10.55
C VAL A 96 15.48 -7.90 10.21
N ALA A 97 14.48 -8.68 9.81
CA ALA A 97 14.71 -10.07 9.40
C ALA A 97 15.50 -10.11 8.07
N GLY A 98 16.52 -10.96 8.03
CA GLY A 98 17.49 -11.00 6.93
C GLY A 98 18.41 -9.77 6.92
N GLY A 99 18.78 -9.30 5.73
CA GLY A 99 19.59 -8.10 5.56
C GLY A 99 18.78 -6.83 5.23
N PRO A 100 19.39 -5.65 5.28
CA PRO A 100 18.77 -4.42 4.77
C PRO A 100 18.52 -4.51 3.26
N MET A 101 17.56 -3.72 2.76
CA MET A 101 17.30 -3.58 1.33
C MET A 101 17.51 -2.12 0.88
N PRO A 102 18.01 -1.85 -0.33
CA PRO A 102 18.63 -2.81 -1.24
C PRO A 102 19.92 -3.42 -0.65
N PRO A 103 20.32 -4.63 -1.11
CA PRO A 103 21.56 -5.24 -0.66
C PRO A 103 22.77 -4.45 -1.18
N GLY A 104 23.86 -4.44 -0.40
CA GLY A 104 25.11 -3.76 -0.76
C GLY A 104 25.03 -2.23 -0.63
N LYS A 105 24.29 -1.56 -1.51
CA LYS A 105 24.22 -0.09 -1.59
C LYS A 105 22.87 0.44 -1.10
N ALA A 106 22.92 1.31 -0.09
CA ALA A 106 21.76 2.04 0.40
C ALA A 106 21.14 2.91 -0.71
N LEU A 107 19.88 3.32 -0.48
CA LEU A 107 19.30 4.42 -1.21
C LEU A 107 20.13 5.70 -0.96
N THR A 108 20.20 6.60 -1.94
CA THR A 108 20.73 7.94 -1.68
C THR A 108 19.79 8.69 -0.73
N PRO A 109 20.25 9.78 -0.07
CA PRO A 109 19.37 10.60 0.76
C PRO A 109 18.13 11.09 0.03
N GLU A 110 18.25 11.44 -1.25
CA GLU A 110 17.16 11.91 -2.10
C GLU A 110 16.17 10.78 -2.42
N GLU A 111 16.68 9.60 -2.80
CA GLU A 111 15.87 8.41 -3.04
C GLU A 111 15.10 7.99 -1.78
N LEU A 112 15.76 7.97 -0.63
CA LEU A 112 15.13 7.64 0.65
C LEU A 112 14.05 8.67 1.00
N LYS A 113 14.35 9.95 0.88
CA LYS A 113 13.40 11.04 1.18
C LYS A 113 12.17 10.98 0.28
N ALA A 114 12.33 10.69 -1.02
CA ALA A 114 11.18 10.55 -1.93
C ALA A 114 10.25 9.40 -1.49
N LEU A 115 10.82 8.25 -1.10
CA LEU A 115 10.04 7.11 -0.61
C LEU A 115 9.37 7.40 0.74
N GLU A 116 10.09 8.06 1.65
CA GLU A 116 9.56 8.46 2.96
C GLU A 116 8.43 9.47 2.83
N ASN A 117 8.60 10.51 2.03
CA ASN A 117 7.56 11.52 1.79
C ASN A 117 6.26 10.89 1.29
N TRP A 118 6.36 9.91 0.38
CA TRP A 118 5.18 9.21 -0.11
C TRP A 118 4.54 8.34 0.97
N ILE A 119 5.31 7.47 1.63
CA ILE A 119 4.75 6.54 2.63
C ILE A 119 4.17 7.32 3.81
N LEU A 120 4.91 8.27 4.37
CA LEU A 120 4.46 9.08 5.51
C LEU A 120 3.29 10.00 5.16
N GLY A 121 3.11 10.35 3.88
CA GLY A 121 1.97 11.13 3.39
C GLY A 121 0.70 10.32 3.11
N LEU A 122 0.65 9.04 3.46
CA LEU A 122 -0.53 8.19 3.28
C LEU A 122 -1.62 8.40 4.36
N ILE A 123 -1.30 9.12 5.43
CA ILE A 123 -2.22 9.49 6.52
C ILE A 123 -2.79 10.90 6.37
#